data_AF-A0A2K9BEH2-F1
#
_entry.id   AF-A0A2K9BEH2-F1
#
_cell.length_a   1.000
_cell.length_b   1.000
_cell.length_c   1.000
_cell.angle_alpha   90.00
_cell.angle_beta   90.00
_cell.angle_gamma   90.00
#
_symmetry.space_group_name_H-M   'P 1'
#
loop_
_entity.id
_entity.type
_entity.pdbx_description
1 polymer ?
#
loop_
_entity_poly.entity_id
_entity_poly.type
_entity_poly.pdbx_seq_one_letter_code
_entity_poly.pdbx_strand_id
1 'polypeptide(L)'
;MAGTHAVMENKYNHVTPGKVVRIIVLIALLLFLAAPLLWQISLAFKGPKDDMYAAPYLIPVDPTIQNFVDVFNRLPLLFYVCNTLIVAALNIGGNIISGCFAGYSIALLKFKGKGLVVGLLFLSMLVPGETILIS
;
A
#
# COMPACT_ATOMS: atom_id res chain seq x y z
N MET A 1 37.69 -43.25 18.47
CA MET A 1 36.69 -42.30 19.00
C MET A 1 37.00 -40.91 18.44
N ALA A 2 36.73 -40.67 17.15
CA ALA A 2 36.80 -39.37 16.48
C ALA A 2 36.37 -39.60 15.02
N GLY A 3 35.24 -39.04 14.59
CA GLY A 3 34.81 -39.15 13.19
C GLY A 3 33.38 -38.72 12.90
N THR A 4 32.50 -38.70 13.91
CA THR A 4 31.08 -38.34 13.75
C THR A 4 30.82 -36.82 13.70
N HIS A 5 31.75 -36.03 13.14
CA HIS A 5 31.60 -34.56 13.04
C HIS A 5 31.52 -34.03 11.60
N ALA A 6 31.47 -34.89 10.58
CA ALA A 6 31.37 -34.45 9.18
C ALA A 6 29.93 -34.34 8.64
N VAL A 7 28.92 -34.48 9.51
CA VAL A 7 27.55 -34.07 9.19
C VAL A 7 27.45 -32.62 9.65
N MET A 8 27.61 -31.63 8.75
CA MET A 8 26.83 -30.38 8.80
C MET A 8 27.18 -29.28 7.79
N GLU A 9 28.23 -29.35 6.97
CA GLU A 9 28.62 -28.16 6.18
C GLU A 9 28.65 -28.40 4.67
N ASN A 10 27.66 -27.80 3.99
CA ASN A 10 27.74 -27.20 2.64
C ASN A 10 26.46 -27.45 1.82
N LYS A 11 25.36 -26.82 2.26
CA LYS A 11 24.10 -26.74 1.50
C LYS A 11 23.74 -25.29 1.14
N TYR A 12 24.75 -24.47 0.85
CA TYR A 12 24.55 -23.07 0.47
C TYR A 12 25.27 -22.73 -0.85
N ASN A 13 24.51 -22.09 -1.74
CA ASN A 13 24.95 -21.36 -2.94
C ASN A 13 25.42 -22.14 -4.17
N HIS A 14 24.47 -22.84 -4.81
CA HIS A 14 24.40 -22.74 -6.28
C HIS A 14 23.59 -21.50 -6.64
N VAL A 15 24.30 -20.40 -6.94
CA VAL A 15 23.75 -19.23 -7.62
C VAL A 15 23.43 -19.62 -9.06
N THR A 16 22.28 -20.28 -9.25
CA THR A 16 21.78 -20.55 -10.59
C THR A 16 21.61 -19.21 -11.31
N PRO A 17 22.06 -19.05 -12.57
CA PRO A 17 21.96 -17.78 -13.30
C PRO A 17 20.52 -17.23 -13.33
N GLY A 18 19.51 -18.09 -13.33
CA GLY A 18 18.10 -17.69 -13.21
C GLY A 18 17.73 -16.97 -11.91
N LYS A 19 18.40 -17.27 -10.78
CA LYS A 19 18.20 -16.55 -9.52
C LYS A 19 18.80 -15.15 -9.55
N VAL A 20 19.98 -15.01 -10.18
CA VAL A 20 20.66 -13.71 -10.33
C VAL A 20 19.83 -12.78 -11.21
N VAL A 21 19.37 -13.28 -12.37
CA VAL A 21 18.48 -12.51 -13.26
C VAL A 21 17.19 -12.10 -12.54
N ARG A 22 16.56 -13.02 -11.81
CA ARG A 22 15.35 -12.71 -11.02
C ARG A 22 15.60 -11.60 -10.00
N ILE A 23 16.72 -11.64 -9.27
CA ILE A 23 17.07 -10.61 -8.28
C ILE A 23 17.29 -9.26 -8.96
N ILE A 24 18.02 -9.23 -10.08
CA ILE A 24 18.25 -7.99 -10.84
C ILE A 24 16.91 -7.39 -11.30
N VAL A 25 16.00 -8.20 -11.84
CA VAL A 25 14.67 -7.75 -12.28
C VAL A 25 13.84 -7.22 -11.10
N LEU A 26 13.86 -7.91 -9.94
CA LEU A 26 13.16 -7.45 -8.75
C LEU A 26 13.72 -6.12 -8.22
N ILE A 27 15.05 -5.95 -8.23
CA ILE A 27 15.71 -4.69 -7.83
C ILE A 27 15.32 -3.57 -8.80
N ALA A 28 15.33 -3.84 -10.11
CA ALA A 28 14.94 -2.85 -11.11
C ALA A 28 13.47 -2.41 -10.95
N LEU A 29 12.55 -3.35 -10.73
CA LEU A 29 11.14 -3.05 -10.47
C LEU A 29 10.94 -2.28 -9.15
N LEU A 30 11.67 -2.64 -8.10
CA LEU A 30 11.65 -1.92 -6.83
C LEU A 30 12.06 -0.46 -7.03
N LEU A 31 13.17 -0.21 -7.72
CA LEU A 31 13.66 1.14 -7.97
C LEU A 31 12.68 1.94 -8.84
N PHE A 32 12.08 1.30 -9.86
CA PHE A 32 11.08 1.94 -10.71
C PHE A 32 9.82 2.35 -9.94
N LEU A 33 9.28 1.45 -9.11
CA LEU A 33 8.11 1.72 -8.28
C LEU A 33 8.40 2.70 -7.14
N ALA A 34 9.61 2.67 -6.58
CA ALA A 34 10.03 3.57 -5.51
C ALA A 34 10.42 4.96 -6.01
N ALA A 35 10.80 5.12 -7.29
CA ALA A 35 11.19 6.41 -7.85
C ALA A 35 10.21 7.56 -7.56
N PRO A 36 8.89 7.44 -7.82
CA PRO A 36 7.94 8.51 -7.48
C PRO A 36 7.82 8.73 -5.96
N LEU A 37 7.99 7.70 -5.14
CA LEU A 37 7.96 7.86 -3.68
C LEU A 37 9.19 8.63 -3.18
N LEU A 38 10.38 8.29 -3.68
CA LEU A 38 11.62 9.00 -3.38
C LEU A 38 11.54 10.47 -3.84
N TRP A 39 10.89 10.70 -4.98
CA TRP A 39 10.59 12.05 -5.47
C TRP A 39 9.73 12.85 -4.47
N GLN A 40 8.62 12.27 -4.00
CA GLN A 40 7.75 12.94 -3.01
C GLN A 40 8.46 13.21 -1.69
N ILE A 41 9.34 12.29 -1.25
CA ILE A 41 10.15 12.48 -0.04
C ILE A 41 11.11 13.66 -0.24
N SER A 42 11.81 13.75 -1.38
CA SER A 42 12.69 14.89 -1.68
C SER A 42 11.94 16.24 -1.62
N LEU A 43 10.73 16.29 -2.18
CA LEU A 43 9.87 17.48 -2.12
C LEU A 43 9.51 17.87 -0.69
N ALA A 44 9.26 16.91 0.21
CA ALA A 44 8.93 17.20 1.59
C ALA A 44 10.05 17.94 2.34
N PHE A 45 11.32 17.67 1.98
CA PHE A 45 12.51 18.30 2.59
C PHE A 45 12.96 19.59 1.88
N LYS A 46 12.27 20.04 0.83
CA LYS A 46 12.67 21.17 0.01
C LYS A 46 12.50 22.52 0.74
N GLY A 47 13.57 23.31 0.89
CA GLY A 47 13.54 24.59 1.59
C GLY A 47 12.81 25.73 0.86
N PRO A 48 12.47 26.86 1.54
CA PRO A 48 11.71 27.97 0.95
C PRO A 48 12.40 28.68 -0.22
N LYS A 49 13.72 28.51 -0.33
CA LYS A 49 14.56 29.08 -1.40
C LYS A 49 14.66 28.18 -2.62
N ASP A 50 14.11 26.97 -2.54
CA ASP A 50 14.29 25.92 -3.52
C ASP A 50 13.01 25.86 -4.37
N ASP A 51 13.11 26.23 -5.65
CA ASP A 51 11.95 26.46 -6.50
C ASP A 51 11.15 25.17 -6.73
N MET A 52 9.90 25.14 -6.27
CA MET A 52 9.02 23.97 -6.39
C MET A 52 8.77 23.57 -7.85
N TYR A 53 8.98 24.47 -8.81
CA TYR A 53 8.77 24.26 -10.25
C TYR A 53 10.06 24.07 -11.06
N ALA A 54 11.24 24.13 -10.43
CA ALA A 54 12.50 23.86 -11.11
C ALA A 54 12.66 22.37 -11.48
N ALA A 55 13.53 22.11 -12.45
CA ALA A 55 13.80 20.79 -13.03
C ALA A 55 13.94 19.70 -11.94
N PRO A 56 13.45 18.48 -12.19
CA PRO A 56 13.35 17.49 -11.14
C PRO A 56 14.72 16.98 -10.64
N TYR A 57 15.23 17.47 -9.52
CA TYR A 57 16.38 16.89 -8.79
C TYR A 57 15.97 16.15 -7.51
N LEU A 58 16.59 14.98 -7.31
CA LEU A 58 16.31 14.09 -6.19
C LEU A 58 16.93 14.56 -4.86
N ILE A 59 17.92 15.46 -4.90
CA ILE A 59 18.65 15.95 -3.73
C ILE A 59 18.42 17.46 -3.61
N PRO A 60 17.68 17.94 -2.60
CA PRO A 60 17.39 19.36 -2.40
C PRO A 60 18.68 20.19 -2.23
N VAL A 61 18.66 21.43 -2.73
CA VAL A 61 19.80 22.35 -2.58
C VAL A 61 19.89 22.88 -1.15
N ASP A 62 18.73 23.02 -0.48
CA ASP A 62 18.59 23.45 0.91
C ASP A 62 17.62 22.50 1.65
N PRO A 63 18.12 21.36 2.19
CA PRO A 63 17.29 20.41 2.91
C PRO A 63 16.86 21.01 4.27
N THR A 64 15.54 21.18 4.47
CA THR A 64 14.98 21.72 5.72
C THR A 64 13.93 20.81 6.33
N ILE A 65 13.82 20.86 7.65
CA ILE A 65 12.76 20.21 8.43
C ILE A 65 11.60 21.20 8.72
N GLN A 66 11.78 22.48 8.39
CA GLN A 66 10.82 23.53 8.69
C GLN A 66 9.43 23.26 8.11
N ASN A 67 9.35 22.63 6.92
CA ASN A 67 8.07 22.24 6.32
C ASN A 67 7.25 21.32 7.22
N PHE A 68 7.89 20.37 7.92
CA PHE A 68 7.18 19.48 8.83
C PHE A 68 6.60 20.28 10.01
N VAL A 69 7.43 21.12 10.64
CA VAL A 69 7.03 21.96 11.78
C VAL A 69 5.90 22.92 11.38
N ASP A 70 6.02 23.56 10.22
CA ASP A 70 5.02 24.50 9.71
C ASP A 70 3.67 23.82 9.44
N VAL A 71 3.67 22.60 8.91
CA VAL A 71 2.42 21.87 8.64
C VAL A 71 1.72 21.49 9.96
N PHE A 72 2.45 21.06 10.99
CA PHE A 72 1.86 20.79 12.31
C PHE A 72 1.33 22.06 13.02
N ASN A 73 1.92 23.23 12.75
CA ASN A 73 1.48 24.50 13.33
C ASN A 73 0.32 25.15 12.54
N ARG A 74 0.30 25.00 11.22
CA ARG A 74 -0.71 25.62 10.34
C ARG A 74 -1.97 24.79 10.19
N LEU A 75 -1.85 23.47 10.24
CA LEU A 75 -2.97 22.54 10.07
C LEU A 75 -3.15 21.70 11.33
N PRO A 76 -4.40 21.44 11.75
CA PRO A 76 -4.68 20.49 12.83
C PRO A 76 -4.48 19.04 12.32
N LEU A 77 -3.23 18.70 11.96
CA LEU A 77 -2.87 17.43 11.33
C LEU A 77 -3.34 16.22 12.14
N LEU A 78 -3.14 16.24 13.45
CA LEU A 78 -3.55 15.13 14.33
C LEU A 78 -5.07 14.92 14.26
N PHE A 79 -5.86 15.98 14.17
CA PHE A 79 -7.31 15.88 14.06
C PHE A 79 -7.70 15.21 12.74
N TYR A 80 -7.08 15.61 11.63
CA TYR A 80 -7.33 14.97 10.32
C TYR A 80 -6.93 13.50 10.31
N VAL A 81 -5.75 13.17 10.85
CA VAL A 81 -5.29 11.78 10.95
C VAL A 81 -6.25 10.96 11.80
N CYS A 82 -6.65 11.45 12.99
CA CYS A 82 -7.60 10.75 13.86
C CYS A 82 -8.96 10.57 13.19
N ASN A 83 -9.50 11.59 12.52
CA ASN A 83 -10.77 11.47 11.81
C ASN A 83 -10.70 10.41 10.71
N THR A 84 -9.66 10.41 9.88
CA THR A 84 -9.48 9.41 8.84
C THR A 84 -9.30 8.02 9.43
N LEU A 85 -8.56 7.87 10.53
CA LEU A 85 -8.39 6.60 11.21
C LEU A 85 -9.72 6.05 11.75
N ILE A 86 -10.53 6.90 12.39
CA ILE A 86 -11.85 6.51 12.91
C ILE A 86 -12.77 6.09 11.76
N VAL A 87 -12.85 6.91 10.71
CA VAL A 87 -13.68 6.61 9.53
C VAL A 87 -13.22 5.31 8.87
N ALA A 88 -11.91 5.12 8.68
CA ALA A 88 -11.36 3.90 8.10
C ALA A 88 -11.66 2.66 8.96
N ALA A 89 -11.47 2.76 10.28
CA ALA A 89 -11.74 1.67 11.21
C ALA A 89 -13.22 1.27 11.21
N LEU A 90 -14.13 2.24 11.25
CA LEU A 90 -15.57 2.00 11.17
C LEU A 90 -15.95 1.39 9.82
N ASN A 91 -15.39 1.88 8.72
CA ASN A 91 -15.66 1.36 7.39
C ASN A 91 -15.18 -0.09 7.24
N ILE A 92 -13.95 -0.40 7.67
CA ILE A 92 -13.40 -1.74 7.62
C ILE A 92 -14.22 -2.68 8.53
N GLY A 93 -14.50 -2.26 9.76
CA GLY A 93 -15.29 -3.04 10.72
C GLY A 93 -16.69 -3.34 10.18
N GLY A 94 -17.39 -2.31 9.68
CA GLY A 94 -18.72 -2.45 9.09
C GLY A 94 -18.72 -3.37 7.86
N ASN A 95 -17.74 -3.24 6.97
CA ASN A 95 -17.62 -4.13 5.80
C ASN A 95 -17.33 -5.57 6.17
N ILE A 96 -16.44 -5.82 7.15
CA ILE A 96 -16.14 -7.18 7.60
C ILE A 96 -17.38 -7.82 8.23
N ILE A 97 -18.06 -7.11 9.13
CA ILE A 97 -19.25 -7.65 9.82
C ILE A 97 -20.34 -7.97 8.79
N SER A 98 -20.69 -6.99 7.95
CA SER A 98 -21.70 -7.17 6.89
C SER A 98 -21.30 -8.25 5.89
N GLY A 99 -20.04 -8.27 5.46
CA GLY A 99 -19.49 -9.26 4.53
C GLY A 99 -19.50 -10.67 5.09
N CYS A 100 -19.17 -10.85 6.37
CA CYS A 100 -19.26 -12.12 7.07
C CYS A 100 -20.70 -12.62 7.15
N PHE A 101 -21.66 -11.77 7.51
CA PHE A 101 -23.08 -12.16 7.56
C PHE A 101 -23.65 -12.49 6.18
N ALA A 102 -23.34 -11.68 5.17
CA ALA A 102 -23.78 -11.90 3.79
C ALA A 102 -23.17 -13.19 3.21
N GLY A 103 -21.86 -13.36 3.38
CA GLY A 103 -21.13 -14.55 2.96
C GLY A 103 -21.63 -15.82 3.65
N TYR A 104 -21.82 -15.78 4.96
CA TYR A 104 -22.37 -16.89 5.74
C TYR A 104 -23.78 -17.28 5.25
N SER A 105 -24.65 -16.29 5.04
CA SER A 105 -26.02 -16.51 4.58
C SER A 105 -26.06 -17.14 3.19
N ILE A 106 -25.20 -16.68 2.27
CA ILE A 106 -25.13 -17.23 0.92
C ILE A 106 -24.48 -18.62 0.94
N ALA A 107 -23.42 -18.83 1.71
CA ALA A 107 -22.66 -20.09 1.69
C ALA A 107 -23.41 -21.24 2.38
N LEU A 108 -23.97 -21.02 3.57
CA LEU A 108 -24.50 -22.10 4.42
C LEU A 108 -26.04 -22.18 4.44
N LEU A 109 -26.77 -21.06 4.31
CA LEU A 109 -28.23 -21.09 4.37
C LEU A 109 -28.85 -21.47 3.01
N LYS A 110 -29.88 -22.32 3.06
CA LYS A 110 -30.70 -22.70 1.89
C LYS A 110 -31.99 -21.90 1.92
N PHE A 111 -32.04 -20.79 1.19
CA PHE A 111 -33.23 -19.93 1.08
C PHE A 111 -33.67 -19.73 -0.38
N LYS A 112 -34.97 -19.56 -0.59
CA LYS A 112 -35.58 -19.37 -1.92
C LYS A 112 -35.31 -17.94 -2.38
N GLY A 113 -34.56 -17.78 -3.48
CA GLY A 113 -34.11 -16.46 -3.99
C GLY A 113 -32.60 -16.21 -3.96
N LYS A 114 -31.80 -17.16 -3.46
CA LYS A 114 -30.32 -17.07 -3.39
C LYS A 114 -29.67 -16.66 -4.72
N GLY A 115 -30.12 -17.20 -5.84
CA GLY A 115 -29.57 -16.88 -7.17
C GLY A 115 -29.78 -15.41 -7.58
N LEU A 116 -30.91 -14.81 -7.19
CA LEU A 116 -31.21 -13.41 -7.49
C LEU A 116 -30.32 -12.48 -6.67
N VAL A 117 -30.15 -12.76 -5.37
CA VAL A 117 -29.26 -12.00 -4.48
C VAL A 117 -27.81 -12.04 -4.98
N VAL A 118 -27.31 -13.22 -5.35
CA VAL A 118 -25.96 -13.37 -5.92
C VAL A 118 -25.83 -12.63 -7.25
N GLY A 119 -26.85 -12.71 -8.12
CA GLY A 119 -26.87 -11.98 -9.38
C GLY A 119 -26.81 -10.46 -9.19
N LEU A 120 -27.59 -9.92 -8.25
CA LEU A 120 -27.56 -8.49 -7.91
C LEU A 120 -26.20 -8.05 -7.35
N LEU A 121 -25.54 -8.88 -6.53
CA LEU A 121 -24.19 -8.60 -6.03
C LEU A 121 -23.17 -8.52 -7.16
N PHE A 122 -23.23 -9.41 -8.16
CA PHE A 122 -22.34 -9.31 -9.31
C PHE A 122 -22.65 -8.08 -10.18
N LEU A 123 -23.93 -7.76 -10.37
CA LEU A 123 -24.34 -6.57 -11.12
C LEU A 123 -23.86 -5.27 -10.45
N SER A 124 -23.87 -5.19 -9.11
CA SER A 124 -23.38 -3.99 -8.41
C SER A 124 -21.86 -3.81 -8.53
N MET A 125 -21.09 -4.89 -8.65
CA MET A 125 -19.64 -4.82 -8.90
C MET A 125 -19.30 -4.30 -10.31
N LEU A 126 -20.24 -4.38 -11.27
CA LEU A 126 -20.05 -3.88 -12.63
C LEU A 126 -20.27 -2.36 -12.74
N VAL A 127 -20.93 -1.75 -11.75
CA VAL A 127 -21.15 -0.30 -11.74
C VAL A 127 -19.82 0.40 -11.39
N PRO A 128 -19.24 1.20 -12.29
CA PRO A 128 -17.98 1.89 -12.00
C PRO A 128 -18.22 2.97 -10.95
N GLY A 129 -17.46 2.90 -9.86
CA GLY A 129 -17.61 3.80 -8.70
C GLY A 129 -17.36 5.28 -9.03
N GLU A 130 -16.70 5.56 -10.15
CA GLU A 130 -16.46 6.90 -10.68
C GLU A 130 -17.78 7.65 -10.98
N THR A 131 -18.84 6.93 -11.34
CA THR A 131 -20.17 7.49 -11.63
C THR A 131 -20.84 8.10 -10.38
N ILE A 132 -20.42 7.70 -9.18
CA ILE A 132 -21.02 8.15 -7.90
C ILE A 132 -20.37 9.46 -7.43
N LEU A 133 -19.15 9.76 -7.89
CA LEU A 133 -18.36 10.95 -7.50
C LEU A 133 -18.68 12.21 -8.33
N ILE A 134 -19.41 12.09 -9.44
CA ILE A 134 -19.63 13.17 -10.43
C ILE A 134 -21.00 13.88 -10.26
N SER A 135 -21.71 13.70 -9.14
CA SER A 135 -22.93 14.47 -8.81
C SER A 135 -22.69 15.51 -7.72
#